data_AF-A0A8B7DBV0-F1
#
_entry.id   AF-A0A8B7DBV0-F1
#
_cell.length_a   1.000
_cell.length_b   1.000
_cell.length_c   1.000
_cell.angle_alpha   90.00
_cell.angle_beta   90.00
_cell.angle_gamma   90.00
#
_symmetry.space_group_name_H-M   'P 1'
#
loop_
_entity.id
_entity.type
_entity.pdbx_description
1 polymer ?
#
loop_
_entity_poly.entity_id
_entity_poly.type
_entity_poly.pdbx_seq_one_letter_code
_entity_poly.pdbx_strand_id
1 'polypeptide(L)'
;MNVVLVCQILKPLVPSVPKDARTCSFKKISDNVFPIAIFCSSSKPNPLTAYLKDFIAELKCLEKSPFEDNNGHKYIIKLDAVICDVPARAFLSDDSCERYIQKGEWYGKILQPDLSAPLRTDESFRMQADKKHHIENMISPFLELSFGMVSSFPLDYMHLVCLGVDRRMINQWVHGSKKKQCLSKTLLTTLSEKLVLFKQHVPKEFSRKPRSIWEFKRWKATELRQFLLYTGPVVLKGILPNDVYINFSDLSVAVYILLSPSLCANHRDYVKKLLTYFVATFCKLYGKDQCVYNIHSLNHLPDDANHYGALDKIKMSYAIVSFDESNETYFLPLNWIADGTLLSDISMRIKKHHIVEFYWPTLKNPESISKAKSRCLEADLNWPTYKARILSTADSLYEARQKAILAEDTSNLEVENNIKRRRINIIQADESDKSEVESDSSEKIIEK
;
A
#
# COMPACT_ATOMS: atom_id res chain seq x y z
N MET A 1 14.43 -5.19 1.38
CA MET A 1 14.27 -3.92 2.13
C MET A 1 13.43 -3.03 1.27
N ASN A 2 12.27 -2.63 1.76
CA ASN A 2 11.44 -1.66 1.07
C ASN A 2 11.67 -0.29 1.72
N VAL A 3 12.10 0.69 0.92
CA VAL A 3 12.34 2.07 1.34
C VAL A 3 11.69 2.98 0.31
N VAL A 4 10.89 3.93 0.79
CA VAL A 4 10.26 4.99 0.00
C VAL A 4 10.63 6.32 0.64
N LEU A 5 11.12 7.24 -0.17
CA LEU A 5 11.54 8.57 0.25
C LEU A 5 10.48 9.59 -0.20
N VAL A 6 10.12 10.49 0.70
CA VAL A 6 9.13 11.55 0.47
C VAL A 6 9.82 12.88 0.71
N CYS A 7 9.84 13.75 -0.30
CA CYS A 7 10.41 15.10 -0.20
C CYS A 7 9.29 16.13 -0.06
N GLN A 8 9.58 17.33 0.45
CA GLN A 8 8.71 18.51 0.49
C GLN A 8 9.35 19.64 -0.34
N ILE A 9 8.58 20.31 -1.21
CA ILE A 9 9.03 21.47 -2.00
C ILE A 9 8.36 22.75 -1.49
N LEU A 10 9.17 23.74 -1.10
CA LEU A 10 8.71 25.04 -0.61
C LEU A 10 9.10 26.14 -1.60
N LYS A 11 8.17 27.04 -1.95
CA LYS A 11 8.54 28.28 -2.67
C LYS A 11 9.21 29.27 -1.68
N PRO A 12 10.27 29.98 -2.06
CA PRO A 12 10.87 31.00 -1.21
C PRO A 12 9.93 32.20 -1.07
N LEU A 13 9.78 32.67 0.16
CA LEU A 13 9.06 33.89 0.53
C LEU A 13 9.95 35.10 0.18
N VAL A 14 9.73 35.73 -0.97
CA VAL A 14 10.21 37.10 -1.21
C VAL A 14 9.10 38.08 -0.77
N PRO A 15 9.42 39.16 -0.03
CA PRO A 15 8.42 39.96 0.68
C PRO A 15 7.74 40.99 -0.23
N SER A 16 6.60 40.64 -0.82
CA SER A 16 5.55 41.59 -1.23
C SER A 16 4.19 40.87 -1.35
N VAL A 17 3.51 40.78 -0.19
CA VAL A 17 2.06 40.61 0.16
C VAL A 17 1.06 40.31 -1.00
N PRO A 18 0.06 39.38 -0.88
CA PRO A 18 -0.72 39.08 0.34
C PRO A 18 -0.93 37.61 0.79
N LYS A 19 -1.00 37.45 2.13
CA LYS A 19 -1.84 36.61 3.01
C LYS A 19 -2.37 35.22 2.64
N ASP A 20 -1.90 34.54 1.59
CA ASP A 20 -2.18 33.12 1.37
C ASP A 20 -0.89 32.31 1.28
N ALA A 21 -0.24 32.10 2.42
CA ALA A 21 0.88 31.17 2.53
C ALA A 21 0.36 29.74 2.32
N ARG A 22 0.55 29.20 1.11
CA ARG A 22 0.42 27.76 0.86
C ARG A 22 1.82 27.15 0.87
N THR A 23 2.20 26.58 2.01
CA THR A 23 3.19 25.51 2.04
C THR A 23 2.64 24.35 1.21
N CYS A 24 3.30 24.00 0.10
CA CYS A 24 3.02 22.72 -0.53
C CYS A 24 3.89 21.70 0.21
N SER A 25 3.32 20.95 1.16
CA SER A 25 3.88 19.62 1.37
C SER A 25 3.61 18.83 0.09
N PHE A 26 4.37 17.79 -0.16
CA PHE A 26 3.97 16.75 -1.11
C PHE A 26 2.72 15.98 -0.59
N LYS A 27 1.71 16.70 -0.04
CA LYS A 27 0.33 16.24 0.18
C LYS A 27 -0.36 15.81 -1.13
N LYS A 28 0.28 16.09 -2.27
CA LYS A 28 0.01 15.52 -3.60
C LYS A 28 1.23 14.72 -4.08
N ILE A 29 1.67 13.71 -3.34
CA ILE A 29 2.32 12.57 -4.00
C ILE A 29 1.24 11.98 -4.89
N SER A 30 1.26 12.38 -6.16
CA SER A 30 0.90 11.46 -7.22
C SER A 30 1.78 10.25 -7.05
N ASP A 31 1.17 9.08 -7.18
CA ASP A 31 1.68 7.75 -6.95
C ASP A 31 2.91 7.32 -7.80
N ASN A 32 3.96 8.14 -7.87
CA ASN A 32 5.18 7.86 -8.61
C ASN A 32 6.30 7.64 -7.60
N VAL A 33 6.73 6.39 -7.47
CA VAL A 33 7.95 6.07 -6.74
C VAL A 33 9.12 6.23 -7.70
N PHE A 34 9.84 7.34 -7.59
CA PHE A 34 11.08 7.56 -8.33
C PHE A 34 12.21 6.72 -7.69
N PRO A 35 12.82 5.77 -8.42
CA PRO A 35 13.91 4.97 -7.87
C PRO A 35 15.18 5.81 -7.79
N ILE A 36 15.51 6.27 -6.58
CA ILE A 36 16.69 7.10 -6.31
C ILE A 36 17.98 6.25 -6.27
N ALA A 37 17.89 5.02 -5.78
CA ALA A 37 19.02 4.08 -5.73
C ALA A 37 18.52 2.64 -5.83
N ILE A 38 19.29 1.79 -6.52
CA ILE A 38 19.04 0.34 -6.60
C ILE A 38 20.32 -0.38 -6.19
N PHE A 39 20.19 -1.25 -5.20
CA PHE A 39 21.26 -2.12 -4.76
C PHE A 39 20.92 -3.59 -5.03
N CYS A 40 21.88 -4.34 -5.56
CA CYS A 40 21.73 -5.77 -5.81
C CYS A 40 22.98 -6.51 -5.31
N SER A 41 22.81 -7.29 -4.23
CA SER A 41 23.83 -8.16 -3.66
C SER A 41 23.16 -9.26 -2.83
N SER A 42 23.93 -10.27 -2.43
CA SER A 42 23.52 -11.27 -1.44
C SER A 42 23.50 -10.74 0.00
N SER A 43 24.10 -9.57 0.25
CA SER A 43 24.17 -8.92 1.56
C SER A 43 23.50 -7.53 1.55
N LYS A 44 23.47 -6.85 2.70
CA LYS A 44 23.08 -5.43 2.79
C LYS A 44 24.22 -4.54 2.23
N PRO A 45 23.92 -3.35 1.69
CA PRO A 45 24.97 -2.40 1.31
C PRO A 45 25.91 -2.12 2.48
N ASN A 46 27.21 -2.24 2.27
CA ASN A 46 28.22 -1.96 3.29
C ASN A 46 29.47 -1.35 2.62
N PRO A 47 29.90 -0.13 3.00
CA PRO A 47 29.33 0.72 4.03
C PRO A 47 28.05 1.45 3.60
N LEU A 48 27.12 1.69 4.53
CA LEU A 48 25.89 2.46 4.31
C LEU A 48 26.18 3.86 3.79
N THR A 49 27.25 4.48 4.29
CA THR A 49 27.73 5.81 3.87
C THR A 49 28.08 5.85 2.39
N ALA A 50 28.69 4.79 1.84
CA ALA A 50 28.97 4.73 0.40
C ALA A 50 27.69 4.54 -0.42
N TYR A 51 26.74 3.75 0.07
CA TYR A 51 25.47 3.51 -0.63
C TYR A 51 24.60 4.77 -0.75
N LEU A 52 24.55 5.61 0.29
CA LEU A 52 23.74 6.83 0.32
C LEU A 52 24.52 8.10 -0.03
N LYS A 53 25.81 7.99 -0.37
CA LYS A 53 26.72 9.15 -0.52
C LYS A 53 26.16 10.20 -1.48
N ASP A 54 25.85 9.80 -2.70
CA ASP A 54 25.44 10.71 -3.76
C ASP A 54 24.09 11.36 -3.43
N PHE A 55 23.15 10.56 -2.91
CA PHE A 55 21.84 11.03 -2.48
C PHE A 55 21.91 12.08 -1.35
N ILE A 56 22.71 11.82 -0.31
CA ILE A 56 22.87 12.75 0.81
C ILE A 56 23.58 14.02 0.36
N ALA A 57 24.61 13.91 -0.49
CA ALA A 57 25.32 15.06 -1.03
C ALA A 57 24.39 15.97 -1.85
N GLU A 58 23.55 15.39 -2.71
CA GLU A 58 22.57 16.11 -3.51
C GLU A 58 21.53 16.81 -2.63
N LEU A 59 20.87 16.08 -1.71
CA LEU A 59 19.88 16.67 -0.82
C LEU A 59 20.47 17.79 0.05
N LYS A 60 21.69 17.63 0.55
CA LYS A 60 22.37 18.65 1.35
C LYS A 60 22.63 19.93 0.55
N CYS A 61 22.86 19.81 -0.76
CA CYS A 61 22.97 20.96 -1.66
C CYS A 61 21.60 21.65 -1.81
N LEU A 62 20.55 20.85 -2.07
CA LEU A 62 19.18 21.33 -2.29
C LEU A 62 18.52 21.93 -1.04
N GLU A 63 18.94 21.54 0.17
CA GLU A 63 18.51 22.16 1.43
C GLU A 63 19.11 23.57 1.62
N LYS A 64 20.31 23.82 1.07
CA LYS A 64 21.06 25.08 1.24
C LYS A 64 20.80 26.09 0.13
N SER A 65 20.58 25.62 -1.09
CA SER A 65 20.41 26.44 -2.28
C SER A 65 19.06 26.15 -2.94
N PRO A 66 18.26 27.18 -3.27
CA PRO A 66 17.01 26.94 -3.96
C PRO A 66 17.27 26.39 -5.37
N PHE A 67 16.58 25.31 -5.71
CA PHE A 67 16.48 24.79 -7.07
C PHE A 67 15.67 25.79 -7.92
N GLU A 68 16.22 26.21 -9.06
CA GLU A 68 15.55 27.09 -10.00
C GLU A 68 15.06 26.28 -11.19
N ASP A 69 13.76 26.34 -11.51
CA ASP A 69 13.23 25.72 -12.72
C ASP A 69 13.57 26.53 -13.97
N ASN A 70 13.28 25.96 -15.14
CA ASN A 70 13.53 26.62 -16.43
C ASN A 70 12.70 27.91 -16.63
N ASN A 71 11.74 28.20 -15.75
CA ASN A 71 10.90 29.39 -15.76
C ASN A 71 11.37 30.45 -14.74
N GLY A 72 12.50 30.21 -14.06
CA GLY A 72 13.05 31.11 -13.04
C GLY A 72 12.37 31.00 -11.67
N HIS A 73 11.48 30.02 -11.46
CA HIS A 73 10.90 29.77 -10.15
C HIS A 73 11.90 29.05 -9.26
N LYS A 74 12.11 29.62 -8.07
CA LYS A 74 12.98 29.06 -7.05
C LYS A 74 12.18 28.14 -6.12
N TYR A 75 12.81 27.06 -5.67
CA TYR A 75 12.24 26.02 -4.83
C TYR A 75 13.26 25.57 -3.80
N ILE A 76 12.87 25.53 -2.53
CA ILE A 76 13.65 24.92 -1.46
C ILE A 76 13.14 23.49 -1.30
N ILE A 77 14.04 22.52 -1.39
CA ILE A 77 13.70 21.11 -1.25
C ILE A 77 14.15 20.64 0.14
N LYS A 78 13.26 19.92 0.83
CA LYS A 78 13.54 19.28 2.11
C LYS A 78 13.10 17.83 2.05
N LEU A 79 13.78 16.94 2.77
CA LEU A 79 13.27 15.58 2.96
C LEU A 79 12.15 15.62 4.00
N ASP A 80 10.99 15.05 3.68
CA ASP A 80 9.77 15.08 4.50
C ASP A 80 9.59 13.76 5.26
N ALA A 81 9.78 12.61 4.60
CA ALA A 81 9.73 11.31 5.27
C ALA A 81 10.61 10.23 4.64
N VAL A 82 11.02 9.26 5.47
CA VAL A 82 11.59 7.97 5.04
C VAL A 82 10.68 6.83 5.51
N ILE A 83 9.89 6.28 4.59
CA ILE A 83 8.96 5.17 4.85
C ILE A 83 9.68 3.86 4.57
N CYS A 84 9.77 2.96 5.55
CA CYS A 84 10.44 1.69 5.35
C CYS A 84 9.95 0.60 6.32
N ASP A 85 10.19 -0.66 5.95
CA ASP A 85 9.97 -1.80 6.85
C ASP A 85 10.98 -1.78 8.03
N VAL A 86 10.67 -2.50 9.12
CA VAL A 86 11.51 -2.51 10.33
C VAL A 86 12.98 -2.87 10.04
N PRO A 87 13.30 -3.91 9.24
CA PRO A 87 14.69 -4.23 8.92
C PRO A 87 15.44 -3.16 8.13
N ALA A 88 14.75 -2.46 7.22
CA ALA A 88 15.31 -1.35 6.47
C ALA A 88 15.48 -0.12 7.36
N ARG A 89 14.51 0.18 8.24
CA ARG A 89 14.61 1.28 9.19
C ARG A 89 15.80 1.12 10.12
N ALA A 90 15.94 -0.05 10.75
CA ALA A 90 17.10 -0.34 11.60
C ALA A 90 18.44 -0.24 10.85
N PHE A 91 18.44 -0.48 9.53
CA PHE A 91 19.63 -0.30 8.70
C PHE A 91 19.92 1.18 8.39
N LEU A 92 18.91 2.04 8.29
CA LEU A 92 19.06 3.47 7.94
C LEU A 92 19.22 4.38 9.17
N SER A 93 18.54 4.07 10.28
CA SER A 93 18.48 4.88 11.49
C SER A 93 19.18 4.27 12.70
N ASP A 94 19.96 3.20 12.49
CA ASP A 94 20.88 2.63 13.46
C ASP A 94 20.27 1.88 14.68
N ASP A 95 18.95 1.63 14.75
CA ASP A 95 18.35 0.61 15.64
C ASP A 95 16.84 0.38 15.36
N SER A 96 16.29 -0.66 15.97
CA SER A 96 14.96 -1.27 15.87
C SER A 96 13.86 -0.70 16.79
N CYS A 97 14.18 0.15 17.78
CA CYS A 97 13.19 0.77 18.68
C CYS A 97 13.35 2.28 18.64
N GLU A 98 12.44 3.02 18.00
CA GLU A 98 12.77 4.39 17.59
C GLU A 98 12.23 5.49 18.50
N ARG A 99 11.10 5.30 19.17
CA ARG A 99 10.40 6.41 19.85
C ARG A 99 10.49 6.41 21.36
N TYR A 100 10.86 5.30 22.00
CA TYR A 100 11.01 5.20 23.45
C TYR A 100 12.46 4.95 23.84
N ILE A 101 12.96 5.70 24.83
CA ILE A 101 14.24 5.45 25.51
C ILE A 101 14.06 4.23 26.42
N GLN A 102 14.09 3.04 25.84
CA GLN A 102 14.08 1.78 26.59
C GLN A 102 14.92 0.73 25.88
N LYS A 103 15.60 -0.10 26.68
CA LYS A 103 16.27 -1.30 26.18
C LYS A 103 15.23 -2.40 26.08
N GLY A 104 15.08 -2.98 24.89
CA GLY A 104 14.24 -4.17 24.76
C GLY A 104 14.84 -5.36 25.50
N GLU A 105 14.01 -6.13 26.19
CA GLU A 105 14.45 -7.33 26.91
C GLU A 105 14.39 -8.55 25.99
N TRP A 106 15.48 -9.33 25.93
CA TRP A 106 15.54 -10.51 25.05
C TRP A 106 14.96 -11.76 25.73
N TYR A 107 13.84 -12.27 25.19
CA TYR A 107 13.21 -13.54 25.59
C TYR A 107 12.88 -14.39 24.36
N GLY A 108 13.90 -14.77 23.59
CA GLY A 108 13.73 -15.41 22.26
C GLY A 108 13.16 -14.47 21.17
N LYS A 109 12.81 -13.26 21.57
CA LYS A 109 12.33 -12.09 20.81
C LYS A 109 12.51 -10.86 21.70
N ILE A 110 12.59 -9.67 21.11
CA ILE A 110 12.73 -8.40 21.83
C ILE A 110 11.37 -7.97 22.37
N LEU A 111 11.26 -7.81 23.70
CA LEU A 111 10.09 -7.27 24.40
C LEU A 111 10.31 -5.80 24.76
N GLN A 112 9.24 -5.01 24.81
CA GLN A 112 9.29 -3.59 25.18
C GLN A 112 8.34 -3.29 26.33
N PRO A 113 8.66 -3.70 27.57
CA PRO A 113 7.67 -3.78 28.62
C PRO A 113 7.16 -2.42 29.14
N ASP A 114 7.91 -1.32 28.94
CA ASP A 114 7.55 -0.02 29.51
C ASP A 114 6.76 0.85 28.53
N LEU A 115 5.52 1.15 28.90
CA LEU A 115 4.61 2.04 28.18
C LEU A 115 4.78 3.52 28.59
N SER A 116 5.49 3.76 29.69
CA SER A 116 5.75 5.07 30.29
C SER A 116 7.18 5.54 30.07
N ALA A 117 7.98 4.79 29.29
CA ALA A 117 9.34 5.18 28.95
C ALA A 117 9.36 6.59 28.33
N PRO A 118 10.42 7.39 28.56
CA PRO A 118 10.53 8.70 27.96
C PRO A 118 10.65 8.59 26.44
N LEU A 119 10.04 9.54 25.72
CA LEU A 119 10.12 9.56 24.27
C LEU A 119 11.47 10.11 23.81
N ARG A 120 12.04 9.52 22.74
CA ARG A 120 13.17 10.11 22.04
C ARG A 120 12.72 11.32 21.25
N THR A 121 13.55 12.34 21.24
CA THR A 121 13.43 13.53 20.40
C THR A 121 14.49 13.52 19.31
N ASP A 122 14.26 14.23 18.21
CA ASP A 122 15.26 14.40 17.14
C ASP A 122 16.59 14.96 17.69
N GLU A 123 16.51 15.88 18.66
CA GLU A 123 17.68 16.46 19.35
C GLU A 123 18.44 15.40 20.16
N SER A 124 17.72 14.59 20.96
CA SER A 124 18.34 13.54 21.77
C SER A 124 19.04 12.47 20.91
N PHE A 125 18.47 12.17 19.74
CA PHE A 125 19.06 11.25 18.77
C PHE A 125 20.32 11.85 18.13
N ARG A 126 20.26 13.12 17.71
CA ARG A 126 21.38 13.82 17.08
C ARG A 126 22.57 14.00 18.03
N MET A 127 22.32 14.28 19.30
CA MET A 127 23.34 14.36 20.35
C MET A 127 23.88 12.99 20.79
N GLN A 128 23.33 11.89 20.26
CA GLN A 128 23.64 10.52 20.69
C GLN A 128 23.54 10.34 22.21
N ALA A 129 22.52 10.95 22.83
CA ALA A 129 22.35 10.94 24.28
C ALA A 129 22.14 9.53 24.84
N ASP A 130 21.55 8.63 24.04
CA ASP A 130 21.40 7.21 24.36
C ASP A 130 22.52 6.38 23.73
N LYS A 131 23.68 6.33 24.40
CA LYS A 131 24.87 5.57 23.93
C LYS A 131 24.60 4.09 23.64
N LYS A 132 23.55 3.50 24.20
CA LYS A 132 23.18 2.10 23.98
C LYS A 132 22.29 1.90 22.75
N HIS A 133 21.76 2.98 22.19
CA HIS A 133 20.90 3.01 21.01
C HIS A 133 21.68 3.22 19.71
N HIS A 134 22.94 3.63 19.80
CA HIS A 134 23.81 3.80 18.64
C HIS A 134 24.76 2.61 18.52
N ILE A 135 24.87 2.04 17.32
CA ILE A 135 25.87 1.00 17.04
C ILE A 135 27.22 1.70 16.95
N GLU A 136 28.17 1.23 17.76
CA GLU A 136 29.52 1.78 17.79
C GLU A 136 30.13 1.77 16.37
N ASN A 137 30.52 2.95 15.88
CA ASN A 137 31.06 3.22 14.53
C ASN A 137 30.05 3.21 13.36
N MET A 138 28.74 3.20 13.61
CA MET A 138 27.73 3.36 12.56
C MET A 138 26.97 4.68 12.76
N ILE A 139 27.24 5.67 11.92
CA ILE A 139 26.53 6.97 11.95
C ILE A 139 25.62 7.02 10.73
N SER A 140 24.33 7.27 10.94
CA SER A 140 23.37 7.42 9.84
C SER A 140 23.75 8.62 8.95
N PRO A 141 23.90 8.44 7.62
CA PRO A 141 24.18 9.54 6.70
C PRO A 141 23.11 10.65 6.71
N PHE A 142 21.88 10.32 7.11
CA PHE A 142 20.79 11.30 7.23
C PHE A 142 21.03 12.37 8.30
N LEU A 143 21.96 12.14 9.25
CA LEU A 143 22.34 13.15 10.24
C LEU A 143 23.04 14.37 9.60
N GLU A 144 23.53 14.24 8.36
CA GLU A 144 24.09 15.38 7.61
C GLU A 144 23.03 16.37 7.11
N LEU A 145 21.75 15.98 7.12
CA LEU A 145 20.62 16.78 6.67
C LEU A 145 19.88 17.44 7.83
N SER A 146 19.07 18.46 7.51
CA SER A 146 18.11 19.08 8.44
C SER A 146 16.85 18.23 8.67
N PHE A 147 17.05 16.91 8.80
CA PHE A 147 16.01 15.89 8.86
C PHE A 147 15.83 15.31 10.27
N GLY A 148 14.58 15.02 10.65
CA GLY A 148 14.23 14.47 11.95
C GLY A 148 14.32 12.94 11.99
N MET A 149 15.37 12.41 12.62
CA MET A 149 15.60 10.95 12.66
C MET A 149 14.54 10.15 13.43
N VAL A 150 13.77 10.78 14.31
CA VAL A 150 12.68 10.16 15.07
C VAL A 150 11.32 10.51 14.46
N SER A 151 11.08 11.80 14.20
CA SER A 151 9.79 12.32 13.74
C SER A 151 9.50 12.04 12.27
N SER A 152 10.54 11.94 11.44
CA SER A 152 10.42 11.89 9.98
C SER A 152 10.54 10.47 9.40
N PHE A 153 10.53 9.45 10.26
CA PHE A 153 10.36 8.05 9.88
C PHE A 153 8.99 7.54 10.37
N PRO A 154 7.93 7.64 9.52
CA PRO A 154 6.62 7.11 9.85
C PRO A 154 6.61 5.58 9.89
N LEU A 155 5.70 5.02 10.67
CA LEU A 155 5.47 3.59 10.76
C LEU A 155 4.63 3.10 9.58
N ASP A 156 5.16 2.13 8.82
CA ASP A 156 4.38 1.48 7.75
C ASP A 156 3.31 0.56 8.34
N TYR A 157 2.04 0.98 8.25
CA TYR A 157 0.92 0.22 8.78
C TYR A 157 0.76 -1.17 8.13
N MET A 158 1.17 -1.35 6.87
CA MET A 158 1.04 -2.63 6.18
C MET A 158 1.89 -3.69 6.87
N HIS A 159 3.15 -3.35 7.18
CA HIS A 159 4.07 -4.24 7.88
C HIS A 159 3.79 -4.29 9.38
N LEU A 160 3.50 -3.13 9.99
CA LEU A 160 3.28 -3.02 11.43
C LEU A 160 1.98 -3.68 11.85
N VAL A 161 0.85 -3.26 11.27
CA VAL A 161 -0.50 -3.66 11.70
C VAL A 161 -0.91 -4.96 11.02
N CYS A 162 -1.00 -4.99 9.69
CA CYS A 162 -1.56 -6.14 8.99
C CYS A 162 -0.64 -7.37 9.12
N LEU A 163 0.61 -7.25 8.66
CA LEU A 163 1.56 -8.37 8.70
C LEU A 163 2.12 -8.64 10.10
N GLY A 164 2.12 -7.62 10.97
CA GLY A 164 2.72 -7.67 12.29
C GLY A 164 1.75 -8.02 13.41
N VAL A 165 0.76 -7.16 13.68
CA VAL A 165 -0.17 -7.31 14.82
C VAL A 165 -1.30 -8.29 14.51
N ASP A 166 -2.03 -8.08 13.41
CA ASP A 166 -3.21 -8.88 13.07
C ASP A 166 -2.84 -10.36 12.84
N ARG A 167 -1.80 -10.60 12.01
CA ARG A 167 -1.24 -11.96 11.83
C ARG A 167 -0.80 -12.60 13.15
N ARG A 168 -0.26 -11.82 14.09
CA ARG A 168 0.17 -12.34 15.40
C ARG A 168 -1.02 -12.74 16.25
N MET A 169 -2.07 -11.93 16.28
CA MET A 169 -3.32 -12.26 16.98
C MET A 169 -3.90 -13.57 16.45
N ILE A 170 -4.01 -13.71 15.13
CA ILE A 170 -4.46 -14.96 14.50
C ILE A 170 -3.57 -16.15 14.89
N ASN A 171 -2.24 -15.97 14.90
CA ASN A 171 -1.34 -17.04 15.32
C ASN A 171 -1.55 -17.46 16.78
N GLN A 172 -1.89 -16.54 17.68
CA GLN A 172 -2.22 -16.88 19.07
C GLN A 172 -3.54 -17.65 19.18
N TRP A 173 -4.52 -17.34 18.35
CA TRP A 173 -5.79 -18.07 18.34
C TRP A 173 -5.65 -19.48 17.75
N VAL A 174 -4.79 -19.67 16.76
CA VAL A 174 -4.61 -20.96 16.07
C VAL A 174 -3.57 -21.87 16.73
N HIS A 175 -2.44 -21.31 17.17
CA HIS A 175 -1.29 -22.08 17.68
C HIS A 175 -0.87 -21.67 19.10
N GLY A 176 -1.63 -20.82 19.78
CA GLY A 176 -1.28 -20.35 21.11
C GLY A 176 -1.21 -21.49 22.12
N SER A 177 -0.20 -21.49 22.99
CA SER A 177 -0.06 -22.44 24.10
C SER A 177 -0.94 -22.08 25.30
N LYS A 178 -1.45 -20.85 25.35
CA LYS A 178 -2.28 -20.33 26.44
C LYS A 178 -3.76 -20.62 26.17
N LYS A 179 -4.37 -21.42 27.07
CA LYS A 179 -5.75 -21.94 26.92
C LYS A 179 -6.83 -20.85 26.80
N LYS A 180 -6.62 -19.65 27.35
CA LYS A 180 -7.65 -18.58 27.34
C LYS A 180 -7.79 -17.88 25.96
N GLN A 181 -6.78 -17.89 25.10
CA GLN A 181 -6.87 -17.23 23.78
C GLN A 181 -6.84 -18.23 22.61
N CYS A 182 -6.32 -19.43 22.84
CA CYS A 182 -6.26 -20.49 21.83
C CYS A 182 -7.65 -21.10 21.62
N LEU A 183 -8.08 -21.16 20.37
CA LEU A 183 -9.36 -21.74 19.97
C LEU A 183 -9.25 -23.27 19.90
N SER A 184 -10.34 -23.95 20.27
CA SER A 184 -10.44 -25.40 20.06
C SER A 184 -10.46 -25.71 18.55
N LYS A 185 -10.09 -26.94 18.18
CA LYS A 185 -10.18 -27.38 16.78
C LYS A 185 -11.60 -27.19 16.22
N THR A 186 -12.63 -27.48 17.01
CA THR A 186 -14.03 -27.27 16.61
C THR A 186 -14.32 -25.80 16.29
N LEU A 187 -13.93 -24.87 17.17
CA LEU A 187 -14.11 -23.43 16.93
C LEU A 187 -13.31 -22.93 15.73
N LEU A 188 -12.09 -23.46 15.52
CA LEU A 188 -11.27 -23.14 14.34
C LEU A 188 -11.91 -23.66 13.05
N THR A 189 -12.46 -24.86 13.06
CA THR A 189 -13.22 -25.41 11.93
C THR A 189 -14.43 -24.53 11.62
N THR A 190 -15.23 -24.16 12.64
CA THR A 190 -16.37 -23.25 12.46
C THR A 190 -15.93 -21.88 11.91
N LEU A 191 -14.83 -21.32 12.42
CA LEU A 191 -14.27 -20.06 11.90
C LEU A 191 -13.85 -20.19 10.43
N SER A 192 -13.18 -21.29 10.09
CA SER A 192 -12.76 -21.59 8.71
C SER A 192 -13.96 -21.69 7.77
N GLU A 193 -14.99 -22.44 8.16
CA GLU A 193 -16.22 -22.60 7.38
C GLU A 193 -16.92 -21.25 7.18
N LYS A 194 -17.05 -20.44 8.23
CA LYS A 194 -17.58 -19.07 8.11
C LYS A 194 -16.76 -18.24 7.13
N LEU A 195 -15.43 -18.22 7.23
CA LEU A 195 -14.58 -17.46 6.30
C LEU A 195 -14.78 -17.92 4.85
N VAL A 196 -14.84 -19.23 4.60
CA VAL A 196 -15.07 -19.79 3.25
C VAL A 196 -16.46 -19.45 2.73
N LEU A 197 -17.50 -19.52 3.57
CA LEU A 197 -18.86 -19.11 3.21
C LEU A 197 -18.93 -17.63 2.85
N PHE A 198 -18.21 -16.76 3.57
CA PHE A 198 -18.20 -15.32 3.30
C PHE A 198 -17.60 -14.97 1.93
N LYS A 199 -16.84 -15.88 1.29
CA LYS A 199 -16.25 -15.68 -0.04
C LYS A 199 -17.26 -15.18 -1.07
N GLN A 200 -18.48 -15.72 -1.04
CA GLN A 200 -19.54 -15.37 -1.99
C GLN A 200 -20.17 -13.99 -1.73
N HIS A 201 -20.01 -13.45 -0.52
CA HIS A 201 -20.56 -12.16 -0.10
C HIS A 201 -19.53 -11.03 -0.16
N VAL A 202 -18.29 -11.33 -0.53
CA VAL A 202 -17.24 -10.31 -0.64
C VAL A 202 -17.38 -9.59 -1.98
N PRO A 203 -17.46 -8.25 -2.01
CA PRO A 203 -17.52 -7.47 -3.24
C PRO A 203 -16.29 -7.64 -4.15
N LYS A 204 -16.40 -7.25 -5.41
CA LYS A 204 -15.31 -7.39 -6.42
C LYS A 204 -14.16 -6.42 -6.20
N GLU A 205 -14.41 -5.34 -5.46
CA GLU A 205 -13.47 -4.29 -5.08
C GLU A 205 -12.36 -4.83 -4.15
N PHE A 206 -12.63 -5.91 -3.42
CA PHE A 206 -11.58 -6.61 -2.70
C PHE A 206 -10.78 -7.49 -3.66
N SER A 207 -9.50 -7.15 -3.84
CA SER A 207 -8.55 -7.87 -4.71
C SER A 207 -8.31 -9.33 -4.33
N ARG A 208 -8.69 -9.73 -3.11
CA ARG A 208 -8.62 -11.10 -2.60
C ARG A 208 -9.91 -11.43 -1.88
N LYS A 209 -10.27 -12.71 -1.90
CA LYS A 209 -11.40 -13.23 -1.12
C LYS A 209 -10.90 -13.91 0.15
N PRO A 210 -11.70 -13.96 1.22
CA PRO A 210 -11.35 -14.69 2.42
C PRO A 210 -11.04 -16.16 2.11
N ARG A 211 -10.05 -16.68 2.81
CA ARG A 211 -9.63 -18.09 2.74
C ARG A 211 -9.80 -18.74 4.09
N SER A 212 -9.60 -20.06 4.11
CA SER A 212 -9.58 -20.82 5.35
C SER A 212 -8.57 -20.24 6.34
N ILE A 213 -8.94 -20.24 7.62
CA ILE A 213 -8.04 -19.84 8.71
C ILE A 213 -6.78 -20.71 8.74
N TRP A 214 -6.84 -21.96 8.26
CA TRP A 214 -5.67 -22.86 8.22
C TRP A 214 -4.57 -22.34 7.29
N GLU A 215 -4.90 -21.47 6.34
CA GLU A 215 -3.97 -20.86 5.40
C GLU A 215 -3.41 -19.50 5.86
N PHE A 216 -3.73 -19.02 7.07
CA PHE A 216 -3.43 -17.64 7.47
C PHE A 216 -1.95 -17.26 7.35
N LYS A 217 -1.02 -18.21 7.50
CA LYS A 217 0.42 -17.99 7.30
C LYS A 217 0.76 -17.54 5.86
N ARG A 218 -0.08 -17.92 4.88
CA ARG A 218 0.06 -17.55 3.46
C ARG A 218 -0.79 -16.35 3.06
N TRP A 219 -1.57 -15.76 3.97
CA TRP A 219 -2.34 -14.55 3.67
C TRP A 219 -1.41 -13.38 3.37
N LYS A 220 -1.76 -12.56 2.38
CA LYS A 220 -1.05 -11.32 2.07
C LYS A 220 -1.57 -10.19 2.96
N ALA A 221 -0.88 -9.05 2.96
CA ALA A 221 -1.29 -7.90 3.75
C ALA A 221 -2.71 -7.41 3.41
N THR A 222 -3.12 -7.52 2.14
CA THR A 222 -4.46 -7.15 1.69
C THR A 222 -5.56 -8.05 2.27
N GLU A 223 -5.29 -9.35 2.41
CA GLU A 223 -6.21 -10.31 3.04
C GLU A 223 -6.32 -10.07 4.55
N LEU A 224 -5.20 -9.79 5.22
CA LEU A 224 -5.17 -9.42 6.64
C LEU A 224 -5.89 -8.09 6.89
N ARG A 225 -5.67 -7.09 6.03
CA ARG A 225 -6.44 -5.83 6.09
C ARG A 225 -7.94 -6.08 5.95
N GLN A 226 -8.35 -6.90 4.98
CA GLN A 226 -9.76 -7.24 4.80
C GLN A 226 -10.33 -7.95 6.04
N PHE A 227 -9.55 -8.87 6.61
CA PHE A 227 -9.91 -9.56 7.85
C PHE A 227 -10.09 -8.58 9.00
N LEU A 228 -9.08 -7.76 9.27
CA LEU A 228 -9.09 -6.79 10.37
C LEU A 228 -10.27 -5.82 10.28
N LEU A 229 -10.57 -5.29 9.09
CA LEU A 229 -11.53 -4.19 8.93
C LEU A 229 -12.97 -4.62 8.66
N TYR A 230 -13.17 -5.80 8.08
CA TYR A 230 -14.49 -6.18 7.54
C TYR A 230 -14.94 -7.56 7.99
N THR A 231 -14.22 -8.63 7.64
CA THR A 231 -14.72 -9.99 7.88
C THR A 231 -14.51 -10.44 9.32
N GLY A 232 -13.35 -10.14 9.91
CA GLY A 232 -12.97 -10.45 11.29
C GLY A 232 -14.01 -10.01 12.34
N PRO A 233 -14.46 -8.73 12.35
CA PRO A 233 -15.47 -8.26 13.29
C PRO A 233 -16.75 -9.09 13.29
N VAL A 234 -17.14 -9.64 12.14
CA VAL A 234 -18.35 -10.45 12.01
C VAL A 234 -18.08 -11.91 12.38
N VAL A 235 -17.04 -12.53 11.81
CA VAL A 235 -16.82 -13.98 11.95
C VAL A 235 -16.31 -14.37 13.33
N LEU A 236 -15.60 -13.47 14.03
CA LEU A 236 -15.03 -13.75 15.34
C LEU A 236 -16.05 -13.62 16.48
N LYS A 237 -17.18 -12.94 16.25
CA LYS A 237 -18.23 -12.75 17.25
C LYS A 237 -18.85 -14.08 17.63
N GLY A 238 -18.83 -14.39 18.93
CA GLY A 238 -19.29 -15.68 19.46
C GLY A 238 -18.34 -16.86 19.23
N ILE A 239 -17.19 -16.65 18.59
CA ILE A 239 -16.11 -17.64 18.47
C ILE A 239 -15.00 -17.33 19.47
N LEU A 240 -14.53 -16.09 19.51
CA LEU A 240 -13.55 -15.65 20.48
C LEU A 240 -14.19 -15.43 21.86
N PRO A 241 -13.45 -15.69 22.96
CA PRO A 241 -13.83 -15.22 24.28
C PRO A 241 -14.03 -13.71 24.29
N ASN A 242 -14.99 -13.23 25.08
CA ASN A 242 -15.46 -11.84 25.02
C ASN A 242 -14.33 -10.81 25.16
N ASP A 243 -13.44 -10.97 26.15
CA ASP A 243 -12.31 -10.05 26.36
C ASP A 243 -11.37 -10.00 25.13
N VAL A 244 -11.16 -11.15 24.48
CA VAL A 244 -10.27 -11.30 23.31
C VAL A 244 -10.92 -10.66 22.08
N TYR A 245 -12.23 -10.82 21.93
CA TYR A 245 -13.02 -10.20 20.86
C TYR A 245 -13.07 -8.67 21.01
N ILE A 246 -13.26 -8.16 22.23
CA ILE A 246 -13.23 -6.71 22.51
C ILE A 246 -11.86 -6.15 22.16
N ASN A 247 -10.78 -6.79 22.61
CA ASN A 247 -9.42 -6.35 22.27
C ASN A 247 -9.18 -6.35 20.74
N PHE A 248 -9.63 -7.38 20.00
CA PHE A 248 -9.58 -7.34 18.52
C PHE A 248 -10.40 -6.17 17.94
N SER A 249 -11.58 -5.93 18.48
CA SER A 249 -12.49 -4.86 18.03
C SER A 249 -11.88 -3.47 18.25
N ASP A 250 -11.18 -3.26 19.37
CA ASP A 250 -10.47 -2.00 19.64
C ASP A 250 -9.44 -1.69 18.55
N LEU A 251 -8.65 -2.70 18.14
CA LEU A 251 -7.70 -2.56 17.04
C LEU A 251 -8.42 -2.30 15.71
N SER A 252 -9.46 -3.08 15.41
CA SER A 252 -10.26 -2.93 14.18
C SER A 252 -10.82 -1.51 14.06
N VAL A 253 -11.42 -0.97 15.12
CA VAL A 253 -12.01 0.37 15.14
C VAL A 253 -10.93 1.43 15.05
N ALA A 254 -9.84 1.31 15.82
CA ALA A 254 -8.73 2.26 15.77
C ALA A 254 -8.14 2.37 14.36
N VAL A 255 -7.86 1.24 13.71
CA VAL A 255 -7.27 1.21 12.36
C VAL A 255 -8.27 1.70 11.32
N TYR A 256 -9.56 1.35 11.44
CA TYR A 256 -10.60 1.90 10.56
C TYR A 256 -10.65 3.43 10.60
N ILE A 257 -10.60 4.03 11.79
CA ILE A 257 -10.58 5.48 11.95
C ILE A 257 -9.33 6.08 11.31
N LEU A 258 -8.15 5.51 11.56
CA LEU A 258 -6.87 6.00 11.03
C LEU A 258 -6.75 5.88 9.50
N LEU A 259 -7.53 5.00 8.88
CA LEU A 259 -7.58 4.83 7.44
C LEU A 259 -8.57 5.75 6.74
N SER A 260 -9.55 6.29 7.46
CA SER A 260 -10.52 7.24 6.91
C SER A 260 -9.99 8.67 7.04
N PRO A 261 -9.80 9.42 5.94
CA PRO A 261 -9.30 10.80 6.00
C PRO A 261 -10.14 11.73 6.89
N SER A 262 -11.46 11.57 6.88
CA SER A 262 -12.36 12.40 7.69
C SER A 262 -12.34 12.01 9.17
N LEU A 263 -12.41 10.71 9.46
CA LEU A 263 -12.45 10.23 10.85
C LEU A 263 -11.10 10.42 11.53
N CYS A 264 -10.00 10.17 10.82
CA CYS A 264 -8.65 10.36 11.33
C CYS A 264 -8.42 11.81 11.79
N ALA A 265 -8.91 12.79 11.03
CA ALA A 265 -8.80 14.21 11.39
C ALA A 265 -9.62 14.58 12.63
N ASN A 266 -10.79 13.95 12.81
CA ASN A 266 -11.76 14.34 13.84
C ASN A 266 -11.66 13.54 15.15
N HIS A 267 -11.07 12.34 15.12
CA HIS A 267 -11.09 11.41 16.25
C HIS A 267 -9.70 11.00 16.74
N ARG A 268 -8.67 11.81 16.47
CA ARG A 268 -7.28 11.50 16.85
C ARG A 268 -7.11 11.15 18.33
N ASP A 269 -7.59 12.01 19.23
CA ASP A 269 -7.42 11.81 20.68
C ASP A 269 -8.15 10.57 21.18
N TYR A 270 -9.31 10.27 20.58
CA TYR A 270 -10.03 9.05 20.84
C TYR A 270 -9.22 7.82 20.42
N VAL A 271 -8.66 7.82 19.21
CA VAL A 271 -7.83 6.70 18.73
C VAL A 271 -6.57 6.53 19.57
N LYS A 272 -5.92 7.62 19.99
CA LYS A 272 -4.77 7.57 20.91
C LYS A 272 -5.12 6.83 22.19
N LYS A 273 -6.25 7.16 22.81
CA LYS A 273 -6.75 6.48 24.02
C LYS A 273 -7.11 5.01 23.73
N LEU A 274 -7.74 4.74 22.59
CA LEU A 274 -8.17 3.40 22.19
C LEU A 274 -6.97 2.47 21.95
N LEU A 275 -5.92 2.93 21.26
CA LEU A 275 -4.70 2.14 21.03
C LEU A 275 -3.92 1.92 22.32
N THR A 276 -3.82 2.92 23.20
CA THR A 276 -3.22 2.73 24.53
C THR A 276 -3.98 1.66 25.33
N TYR A 277 -5.31 1.69 25.29
CA TYR A 277 -6.16 0.68 25.92
C TYR A 277 -5.96 -0.71 25.29
N PHE A 278 -5.93 -0.79 23.96
CA PHE A 278 -5.65 -2.02 23.21
C PHE A 278 -4.32 -2.64 23.64
N VAL A 279 -3.24 -1.85 23.69
CA VAL A 279 -1.90 -2.35 24.04
C VAL A 279 -1.88 -2.87 25.49
N ALA A 280 -2.45 -2.11 26.43
CA ALA A 280 -2.51 -2.51 27.83
C ALA A 280 -3.33 -3.80 28.04
N THR A 281 -4.46 -3.94 27.36
CA THR A 281 -5.31 -5.14 27.45
C THR A 281 -4.71 -6.32 26.70
N PHE A 282 -4.06 -6.09 25.55
CA PHE A 282 -3.31 -7.11 24.81
C PHE A 282 -2.24 -7.75 25.70
N CYS A 283 -1.44 -6.95 26.42
CA CYS A 283 -0.40 -7.49 27.30
C CYS A 283 -0.96 -8.30 28.46
N LYS A 284 -2.14 -7.95 28.99
CA LYS A 284 -2.82 -8.73 30.02
C LYS A 284 -3.37 -10.04 29.47
N LEU A 285 -3.94 -10.01 28.26
CA LEU A 285 -4.57 -11.17 27.64
C LEU A 285 -3.55 -12.17 27.11
N TYR A 286 -2.60 -11.71 26.29
CA TYR A 286 -1.65 -12.58 25.60
C TYR A 286 -0.34 -12.77 26.37
N GLY A 287 -0.12 -11.98 27.42
CA GLY A 287 1.08 -11.97 28.25
C GLY A 287 2.16 -11.01 27.75
N LYS A 288 2.98 -10.54 28.69
CA LYS A 288 4.10 -9.61 28.42
C LYS A 288 5.07 -10.13 27.36
N ASP A 289 5.25 -11.45 27.29
CA ASP A 289 6.07 -12.11 26.28
C ASP A 289 5.55 -11.92 24.84
N GLN A 290 4.30 -11.52 24.64
CA GLN A 290 3.73 -11.22 23.33
C GLN A 290 3.76 -9.72 22.98
N CYS A 291 4.12 -8.87 23.93
CA CYS A 291 4.22 -7.42 23.77
C CYS A 291 5.58 -7.04 23.17
N VAL A 292 5.69 -7.37 21.88
CA VAL A 292 6.83 -7.06 21.03
C VAL A 292 6.69 -5.66 20.43
N TYR A 293 7.76 -5.16 19.79
CA TYR A 293 7.81 -3.88 19.09
C TYR A 293 6.52 -3.51 18.33
N ASN A 294 6.00 -4.41 17.48
CA ASN A 294 4.83 -4.11 16.67
C ASN A 294 3.58 -3.72 17.50
N ILE A 295 3.44 -4.24 18.71
CA ILE A 295 2.32 -3.92 19.60
C ILE A 295 2.51 -2.53 20.21
N HIS A 296 3.70 -2.23 20.71
CA HIS A 296 4.01 -0.93 21.33
C HIS A 296 3.95 0.22 20.34
N SER A 297 4.45 0.00 19.12
CA SER A 297 4.51 1.02 18.08
C SER A 297 3.12 1.49 17.61
N LEU A 298 2.04 0.76 17.92
CA LEU A 298 0.68 1.21 17.64
C LEU A 298 0.35 2.56 18.29
N ASN A 299 0.88 2.84 19.49
CA ASN A 299 0.62 4.09 20.21
C ASN A 299 1.12 5.35 19.47
N HIS A 300 1.95 5.16 18.46
CA HIS A 300 2.55 6.22 17.65
C HIS A 300 1.84 6.45 16.31
N LEU A 301 1.02 5.50 15.85
CA LEU A 301 0.24 5.66 14.62
C LEU A 301 -0.65 6.91 14.60
N PRO A 302 -1.30 7.33 15.71
CA PRO A 302 -2.09 8.57 15.71
C PRO A 302 -1.24 9.84 15.51
N ASP A 303 0.05 9.80 15.87
CA ASP A 303 0.94 10.94 15.66
C ASP A 303 1.40 11.00 14.20
N ASP A 304 1.70 9.83 13.61
CA ASP A 304 2.04 9.72 12.18
C ASP A 304 0.86 10.13 11.31
N ALA A 305 -0.34 9.66 11.64
CA ALA A 305 -1.53 10.00 10.88
C ALA A 305 -1.92 11.48 11.00
N ASN A 306 -1.55 12.13 12.10
CA ASN A 306 -1.72 13.57 12.26
C ASN A 306 -0.74 14.37 11.39
N HIS A 307 0.49 13.88 11.23
CA HIS A 307 1.52 14.56 10.46
C HIS A 307 1.33 14.33 8.95
N TYR A 308 1.12 13.07 8.54
CA TYR A 308 1.08 12.66 7.13
C TYR A 308 -0.34 12.45 6.57
N GLY A 309 -1.37 12.43 7.42
CA GLY A 309 -2.75 12.12 7.06
C GLY A 309 -3.08 10.62 7.22
N ALA A 310 -4.25 10.21 6.73
CA ALA A 310 -4.71 8.82 6.88
C ALA A 310 -3.67 7.80 6.38
N LEU A 311 -3.59 6.63 7.04
CA LEU A 311 -2.49 5.67 6.82
C LEU A 311 -2.41 5.12 5.38
N ASP A 312 -3.50 5.16 4.60
CA ASP A 312 -3.49 4.77 3.19
C ASP A 312 -2.86 5.79 2.25
N LYS A 313 -2.74 7.06 2.66
CA LYS A 313 -2.01 8.09 1.88
C LYS A 313 -0.51 7.88 1.85
N ILE A 314 -0.06 6.77 2.42
CA ILE A 314 1.31 6.31 2.45
C ILE A 314 1.46 5.18 1.37
N LYS A 315 0.96 5.33 0.10
CA LYS A 315 0.88 4.30 -1.02
C LYS A 315 0.88 4.82 -2.52
N MET A 316 0.72 3.94 -3.56
CA MET A 316 0.93 4.11 -5.07
C MET A 316 -0.20 3.48 -6.01
N SER A 317 -0.53 3.93 -7.28
CA SER A 317 -1.74 3.64 -8.16
C SER A 317 -1.58 3.63 -9.75
N TYR A 318 -2.54 3.06 -10.54
CA TYR A 318 -2.56 2.81 -12.04
C TYR A 318 -3.94 2.99 -12.77
N ALA A 319 -3.98 3.16 -14.11
CA ALA A 319 -5.19 3.26 -14.97
C ALA A 319 -5.30 2.20 -16.10
N ILE A 320 -6.52 1.90 -16.56
CA ILE A 320 -6.84 0.99 -17.66
C ILE A 320 -7.52 1.79 -18.78
N VAL A 321 -7.00 1.68 -20.00
CA VAL A 321 -7.34 2.53 -21.13
C VAL A 321 -7.54 1.71 -22.42
N SER A 322 -8.44 2.16 -23.30
CA SER A 322 -8.60 1.61 -24.64
C SER A 322 -8.27 2.69 -25.68
N PHE A 323 -7.45 2.35 -26.68
CA PHE A 323 -7.02 3.28 -27.72
C PHE A 323 -8.06 3.38 -28.84
N ASP A 324 -8.37 4.61 -29.26
CA ASP A 324 -9.40 4.86 -30.28
C ASP A 324 -9.04 4.29 -31.67
N GLU A 325 -7.75 4.16 -31.99
CA GLU A 325 -7.29 3.74 -33.33
C GLU A 325 -7.19 2.22 -33.50
N SER A 326 -7.00 1.45 -32.41
CA SER A 326 -6.79 -0.01 -32.47
C SER A 326 -7.82 -0.82 -31.68
N ASN A 327 -8.70 -0.20 -30.88
CA ASN A 327 -9.60 -0.87 -29.92
C ASN A 327 -8.88 -1.83 -28.94
N GLU A 328 -7.56 -1.81 -28.88
CA GLU A 328 -6.77 -2.59 -27.94
C GLU A 328 -6.87 -1.98 -26.54
N THR A 329 -6.88 -2.83 -25.51
CA THR A 329 -6.94 -2.36 -24.13
C THR A 329 -5.59 -2.54 -23.45
N TYR A 330 -5.08 -1.44 -22.89
CA TYR A 330 -3.83 -1.43 -22.15
C TYR A 330 -4.04 -0.92 -20.72
N PHE A 331 -3.05 -1.18 -19.88
CA PHE A 331 -2.89 -0.46 -18.62
C PHE A 331 -1.75 0.54 -18.74
N LEU A 332 -1.99 1.75 -18.25
CA LEU A 332 -1.01 2.83 -18.19
C LEU A 332 -0.93 3.38 -16.76
N PRO A 333 0.27 3.76 -16.32
CA PRO A 333 0.43 4.55 -15.10
C PRO A 333 -0.45 5.82 -15.13
N LEU A 334 -1.06 6.16 -13.99
CA LEU A 334 -1.96 7.33 -13.89
C LEU A 334 -1.24 8.66 -14.15
N ASN A 335 0.06 8.69 -13.90
CA ASN A 335 0.93 9.82 -14.17
C ASN A 335 1.32 10.00 -15.65
N TRP A 336 0.85 9.15 -16.57
CA TRP A 336 1.08 9.32 -18.01
C TRP A 336 -0.01 10.13 -18.73
N ILE A 337 -1.01 10.64 -18.01
CA ILE A 337 -2.04 11.50 -18.57
C ILE A 337 -1.44 12.85 -18.99
N ALA A 338 -1.63 13.23 -20.25
CA ALA A 338 -1.02 14.40 -20.88
C ALA A 338 -1.84 15.69 -20.76
N ASP A 339 -3.15 15.61 -20.55
CA ASP A 339 -4.07 16.76 -20.66
C ASP A 339 -4.23 17.59 -19.36
N GLY A 340 -3.39 17.35 -18.35
CA GLY A 340 -3.48 18.05 -17.05
C GLY A 340 -4.70 17.65 -16.20
N THR A 341 -5.38 16.54 -16.51
CA THR A 341 -6.50 16.03 -15.70
C THR A 341 -6.09 15.77 -14.25
N LEU A 342 -6.85 16.35 -13.31
CA LEU A 342 -6.69 16.09 -11.89
C LEU A 342 -7.19 14.67 -11.55
N LEU A 343 -6.44 13.93 -10.72
CA LEU A 343 -6.79 12.58 -10.25
C LEU A 343 -8.20 12.50 -9.62
N SER A 344 -8.71 13.61 -9.05
CA SER A 344 -10.07 13.70 -8.49
C SER A 344 -11.18 13.52 -9.53
N ASP A 345 -10.91 13.79 -10.81
CA ASP A 345 -11.94 13.90 -11.85
C ASP A 345 -12.05 12.63 -12.70
N ILE A 346 -11.12 11.68 -12.51
CA ILE A 346 -11.01 10.44 -13.27
C ILE A 346 -12.29 9.59 -13.16
N SER A 347 -12.84 9.47 -11.96
CA SER A 347 -14.11 8.75 -11.73
C SER A 347 -15.29 9.36 -12.49
N MET A 348 -15.29 10.68 -12.72
CA MET A 348 -16.33 11.36 -13.50
C MET A 348 -16.11 11.16 -15.00
N ARG A 349 -14.86 11.16 -15.46
CA ARG A 349 -14.50 10.97 -16.88
C ARG A 349 -14.73 9.54 -17.35
N ILE A 350 -14.46 8.53 -16.51
CA ILE A 350 -14.79 7.11 -16.79
C ILE A 350 -16.29 6.97 -17.09
N LYS A 351 -17.15 7.56 -16.26
CA LYS A 351 -18.62 7.51 -16.46
C LYS A 351 -19.07 8.18 -17.76
N LYS A 352 -18.37 9.22 -18.19
CA LYS A 352 -18.65 9.95 -19.43
C LYS A 352 -17.95 9.38 -20.66
N HIS A 353 -17.24 8.25 -20.54
CA HIS A 353 -16.47 7.64 -21.63
C HIS A 353 -15.53 8.63 -22.32
N HIS A 354 -14.98 9.58 -21.54
CA HIS A 354 -14.21 10.68 -22.10
C HIS A 354 -12.85 10.20 -22.60
N ILE A 355 -12.46 10.72 -23.77
CA ILE A 355 -11.15 10.44 -24.38
C ILE A 355 -10.12 11.37 -23.73
N VAL A 356 -9.00 10.80 -23.32
CA VAL A 356 -7.90 11.48 -22.63
C VAL A 356 -6.60 11.18 -23.38
N GLU A 357 -5.70 12.15 -23.45
CA GLU A 357 -4.39 11.95 -24.06
C GLU A 357 -3.41 11.35 -23.05
N PHE A 358 -2.67 10.32 -23.46
CA PHE A 358 -1.63 9.67 -22.67
C PHE A 358 -0.30 9.71 -23.40
N TYR A 359 0.77 10.03 -22.69
CA TYR A 359 2.13 9.87 -23.20
C TYR A 359 2.49 8.39 -23.34
N TRP A 360 3.15 8.04 -24.44
CA TRP A 360 3.59 6.67 -24.70
C TRP A 360 5.10 6.59 -24.96
N PRO A 361 5.83 5.71 -24.25
CA PRO A 361 7.28 5.65 -24.37
C PRO A 361 7.77 5.32 -25.78
N THR A 362 8.72 6.12 -26.29
CA THR A 362 9.45 5.85 -27.56
C THR A 362 10.54 4.78 -27.44
N LEU A 363 10.49 3.97 -26.38
CA LEU A 363 11.50 2.97 -26.08
C LEU A 363 11.46 1.83 -27.11
N LYS A 364 12.61 1.50 -27.71
CA LYS A 364 12.72 0.54 -28.82
C LYS A 364 12.46 -0.93 -28.46
N ASN A 365 12.37 -1.29 -27.17
CA ASN A 365 12.22 -2.68 -26.71
C ASN A 365 10.93 -2.87 -25.88
N PRO A 366 10.05 -3.85 -26.20
CA PRO A 366 8.86 -4.20 -25.42
C PRO A 366 9.10 -4.45 -23.93
N GLU A 367 10.24 -5.07 -23.56
CA GLU A 367 10.58 -5.28 -22.15
C GLU A 367 10.86 -3.97 -21.40
N SER A 368 11.46 -3.00 -22.10
CA SER A 368 11.71 -1.66 -21.55
C SER A 368 10.42 -0.90 -21.32
N ILE A 369 9.44 -1.04 -22.22
CA ILE A 369 8.09 -0.49 -22.06
C ILE A 369 7.35 -1.17 -20.90
N SER A 370 7.45 -2.50 -20.78
CA SER A 370 6.85 -3.25 -19.66
C SER A 370 7.46 -2.86 -18.30
N LYS A 371 8.78 -2.65 -18.26
CA LYS A 371 9.49 -2.12 -17.09
C LYS A 371 9.05 -0.69 -16.78
N ALA A 372 8.90 0.17 -17.78
CA ALA A 372 8.41 1.54 -17.63
C ALA A 372 7.02 1.59 -17.00
N LYS A 373 6.09 0.76 -17.50
CA LYS A 373 4.73 0.62 -16.95
C LYS A 373 4.75 0.04 -15.53
N SER A 374 5.55 -0.98 -15.26
CA SER A 374 5.64 -1.63 -13.94
C SER A 374 6.20 -0.74 -12.83
N ARG A 375 6.98 0.28 -13.20
CA ARG A 375 7.66 1.20 -12.29
C ARG A 375 6.98 2.58 -12.25
N CYS A 376 5.89 2.77 -13.00
CA CYS A 376 5.25 4.07 -13.22
C CYS A 376 6.28 5.18 -13.51
N LEU A 377 7.17 4.96 -14.49
CA LEU A 377 8.15 6.00 -14.89
C LEU A 377 7.44 7.32 -15.15
N GLU A 378 8.09 8.46 -14.98
CA GLU A 378 7.45 9.73 -15.37
C GLU A 378 7.34 9.82 -16.88
N ALA A 379 6.26 10.44 -17.36
CA ALA A 379 6.06 10.67 -18.78
C ALA A 379 7.04 11.75 -19.29
N ASP A 380 7.76 11.44 -20.35
CA ASP A 380 8.64 12.40 -21.03
C ASP A 380 7.80 13.28 -21.98
N LEU A 381 8.01 14.59 -21.96
CA LEU A 381 7.33 15.54 -22.85
C LEU A 381 7.67 15.30 -24.33
N ASN A 382 8.77 14.61 -24.62
CA ASN A 382 9.16 14.20 -25.97
C ASN A 382 8.50 12.88 -26.40
N TRP A 383 7.75 12.21 -25.52
CA TRP A 383 6.97 11.05 -25.90
C TRP A 383 5.75 11.47 -26.71
N PRO A 384 5.41 10.74 -27.79
CA PRO A 384 4.17 10.94 -28.51
C PRO A 384 2.98 10.70 -27.57
N THR A 385 1.94 11.52 -27.73
CA THR A 385 0.67 11.34 -27.05
C THR A 385 -0.27 10.52 -27.91
N TYR A 386 -1.07 9.69 -27.25
CA TYR A 386 -2.10 8.87 -27.87
C TYR A 386 -3.42 9.10 -27.14
N LYS A 387 -4.49 9.21 -27.92
CA LYS A 387 -5.85 9.35 -27.39
C LYS A 387 -6.36 7.99 -26.95
N ALA A 388 -6.76 7.90 -25.69
CA ALA A 388 -7.32 6.69 -25.12
C ALA A 388 -8.48 7.00 -24.19
N ARG A 389 -9.49 6.15 -24.23
CA ARG A 389 -10.62 6.19 -23.30
C ARG A 389 -10.25 5.44 -22.02
N ILE A 390 -10.46 6.07 -20.87
CA ILE A 390 -10.25 5.39 -19.57
C ILE A 390 -11.44 4.49 -19.28
N LEU A 391 -11.18 3.18 -19.17
CA LEU A 391 -12.20 2.18 -18.87
C LEU A 391 -12.35 1.93 -17.37
N SER A 392 -11.24 1.90 -16.62
CA SER A 392 -11.23 1.73 -15.16
C SER A 392 -9.87 2.09 -14.54
N THR A 393 -9.73 2.03 -13.21
CA THR A 393 -8.46 2.21 -12.48
C THR A 393 -8.09 0.99 -11.65
N ALA A 394 -6.84 0.90 -11.22
CA ALA A 394 -6.32 -0.17 -10.35
C ALA A 394 -5.19 0.33 -9.44
N ASP A 395 -5.14 -0.17 -8.21
CA ASP A 395 -4.15 0.29 -7.21
C ASP A 395 -2.87 -0.59 -7.22
N SER A 396 -2.76 -1.50 -8.18
CA SER A 396 -1.58 -2.35 -8.34
C SER A 396 -1.39 -2.80 -9.79
N LEU A 397 -0.12 -3.04 -10.16
CA LEU A 397 0.26 -3.55 -11.49
C LEU A 397 -0.41 -4.89 -11.82
N TYR A 398 -0.53 -5.78 -10.84
CA TYR A 398 -1.15 -7.09 -11.05
C TYR A 398 -2.63 -6.95 -11.39
N GLU A 399 -3.35 -6.10 -10.66
CA GLU A 399 -4.76 -5.83 -10.92
C GLU A 399 -4.98 -5.11 -12.25
N ALA A 400 -4.12 -4.14 -12.58
CA ALA A 400 -4.18 -3.42 -13.85
C ALA A 400 -4.01 -4.37 -15.05
N ARG A 401 -3.08 -5.33 -14.97
CA ARG A 401 -2.89 -6.37 -15.99
C ARG A 401 -4.12 -7.26 -16.18
N GLN A 402 -4.73 -7.71 -15.08
CA GLN A 402 -5.92 -8.56 -15.15
C GLN A 402 -7.12 -7.80 -15.74
N LYS A 403 -7.32 -6.54 -15.34
CA LYS A 403 -8.40 -5.69 -15.86
C LYS A 403 -8.23 -5.33 -17.34
N ALA A 404 -6.99 -5.14 -17.80
CA ALA A 404 -6.71 -4.90 -19.23
C ALA A 404 -7.08 -6.13 -20.08
N ILE A 405 -6.63 -7.33 -19.69
CA ILE A 405 -6.93 -8.60 -20.39
C ILE A 405 -8.46 -8.82 -20.48
N LEU A 406 -9.17 -8.67 -19.36
CA LEU A 406 -10.63 -8.83 -19.32
C LEU A 406 -11.38 -7.81 -20.20
N ALA A 407 -10.79 -6.63 -20.41
CA ALA A 407 -11.38 -5.59 -21.24
C ALA A 407 -11.09 -5.79 -22.75
N GLU A 408 -9.99 -6.46 -23.12
CA GLU A 408 -9.74 -6.92 -24.50
C GLU A 408 -10.76 -8.00 -24.91
N ASP A 409 -11.06 -8.93 -24.00
CA ASP A 409 -12.02 -10.02 -24.21
C ASP A 409 -13.50 -9.55 -24.30
N THR A 410 -13.79 -8.29 -23.98
CA THR A 410 -15.16 -7.74 -23.91
C THR A 410 -15.42 -6.61 -24.92
N SER A 411 -14.64 -6.55 -26.02
CA SER A 411 -14.71 -5.56 -27.09
C SER A 411 -16.12 -5.36 -27.70
N ASN A 412 -16.97 -4.62 -26.99
CA ASN A 412 -18.15 -3.84 -27.42
C ASN A 412 -18.95 -3.42 -26.18
N LEU A 413 -18.57 -2.32 -25.53
CA LEU A 413 -19.38 -1.65 -24.51
C LEU A 413 -20.54 -0.83 -25.12
N GLU A 414 -21.27 -1.41 -26.07
CA GLU A 414 -22.60 -0.94 -26.49
C GLU A 414 -23.73 -1.97 -26.25
N VAL A 415 -23.45 -3.15 -25.67
CA VAL A 415 -24.45 -4.24 -25.67
C VAL A 415 -25.16 -4.48 -24.34
N GLU A 416 -25.11 -3.57 -23.35
CA GLU A 416 -25.91 -3.77 -22.13
C GLU A 416 -27.43 -3.71 -22.39
N ASN A 417 -27.89 -3.01 -23.45
CA ASN A 417 -29.31 -2.98 -23.82
C ASN A 417 -29.73 -4.05 -24.85
N ASN A 418 -28.79 -4.67 -25.58
CA ASN A 418 -29.10 -5.65 -26.64
C ASN A 418 -28.90 -7.12 -26.22
N ILE A 419 -28.19 -7.41 -25.14
CA ILE A 419 -28.00 -8.79 -24.64
C ILE A 419 -29.32 -9.42 -24.17
N LYS A 420 -30.27 -8.62 -23.67
CA LYS A 420 -31.61 -9.13 -23.31
C LYS A 420 -32.46 -9.53 -24.51
N ARG A 421 -32.25 -8.92 -25.69
CA ARG A 421 -33.00 -9.26 -26.93
C ARG A 421 -32.31 -10.35 -27.74
N ARG A 422 -30.97 -10.40 -27.77
CA ARG A 422 -30.22 -11.45 -28.48
C ARG A 422 -30.21 -12.81 -27.77
N ARG A 423 -30.25 -12.86 -26.43
CA ARG A 423 -30.36 -14.14 -25.71
C ARG A 423 -31.67 -14.89 -26.00
N ILE A 424 -32.76 -14.19 -26.32
CA ILE A 424 -34.04 -14.83 -26.64
C ILE A 424 -34.01 -15.42 -28.06
N ASN A 425 -33.36 -14.75 -29.01
CA ASN A 425 -33.31 -15.20 -30.40
C ASN A 425 -32.22 -16.26 -30.68
N ILE A 426 -31.14 -16.31 -29.89
CA ILE A 426 -30.10 -17.34 -30.03
C ILE A 426 -30.56 -18.68 -29.45
N ILE A 427 -31.36 -18.69 -28.38
CA ILE A 427 -31.94 -19.92 -27.84
C ILE A 427 -32.93 -20.55 -28.84
N GLN A 428 -33.62 -19.74 -29.66
CA GLN A 428 -34.51 -20.25 -30.71
C GLN A 428 -33.81 -20.68 -32.00
N ALA A 429 -32.56 -20.24 -32.24
CA ALA A 429 -31.80 -20.61 -33.44
C ALA A 429 -30.92 -21.86 -33.23
N ASP A 430 -30.48 -22.14 -32.00
CA ASP A 430 -29.67 -23.33 -31.66
C ASP A 430 -30.49 -24.64 -31.57
N GLU A 431 -31.83 -24.56 -31.54
CA GLU A 431 -32.71 -25.74 -31.60
C GLU A 431 -33.08 -26.16 -33.03
N SER A 432 -32.79 -25.34 -34.06
CA SER A 432 -33.19 -25.62 -35.46
C SER A 432 -32.08 -26.15 -36.38
N ASP A 433 -30.80 -26.15 -35.98
CA ASP A 433 -29.67 -26.52 -36.85
C ASP A 433 -28.87 -27.77 -36.39
N LYS A 434 -29.55 -28.73 -35.74
CA LYS A 434 -29.00 -30.09 -35.47
C LYS A 434 -29.75 -31.20 -36.21
N SER A 435 -30.02 -30.99 -37.50
CA SER A 435 -30.32 -32.07 -38.43
C SER A 435 -29.70 -31.75 -39.78
N GLU A 436 -29.06 -32.76 -40.39
CA GLU A 436 -28.44 -32.76 -41.72
C GLU A 436 -26.98 -32.24 -41.70
N VAL A 437 -25.94 -33.03 -42.00
CA VAL A 437 -25.74 -33.80 -43.24
C VAL A 437 -24.83 -35.03 -42.99
N GLU A 438 -25.27 -36.19 -43.47
CA GLU A 438 -24.46 -37.36 -43.84
C GLU A 438 -24.56 -37.52 -45.39
N SER A 439 -23.54 -38.10 -46.01
CA SER A 439 -23.35 -38.39 -47.45
C SER A 439 -22.96 -37.16 -48.32
N ASP A 440 -22.11 -37.24 -49.34
CA ASP A 440 -21.64 -38.36 -50.16
C ASP A 440 -20.39 -37.95 -50.98
N SER A 441 -19.79 -38.95 -51.63
CA SER A 441 -19.02 -38.91 -52.89
C SER A 441 -17.51 -39.13 -52.82
N SER A 442 -17.13 -40.39 -53.09
CA SER A 442 -16.23 -40.67 -54.22
C SER A 442 -16.27 -42.16 -54.59
N GLU A 443 -17.10 -42.50 -55.58
CA GLU A 443 -17.04 -43.74 -56.33
C GLU A 443 -15.78 -43.77 -57.22
N LYS A 444 -15.06 -44.90 -57.23
CA LYS A 444 -14.44 -45.46 -58.44
C LYS A 444 -14.24 -46.97 -58.28
N ILE A 445 -15.09 -47.68 -59.00
CA ILE A 445 -15.19 -49.12 -59.25
C ILE A 445 -14.01 -49.50 -60.22
N ILE A 446 -13.34 -50.66 -60.19
CA ILE A 446 -13.66 -51.92 -60.91
C ILE A 446 -12.51 -52.94 -60.82
N GLU A 447 -12.90 -54.20 -60.53
CA GLU A 447 -12.39 -55.55 -60.90
C GLU A 447 -10.92 -55.92 -60.61
N LYS A 448 -10.59 -57.13 -60.12
CA LYS A 448 -11.18 -58.46 -60.32
C LYS A 448 -10.80 -59.41 -59.18
#